data_AF-A0AA92I121-F1
#
_entry.id   AF-A0AA92I121-F1
#
_cell.length_a   1.000
_cell.length_b   1.000
_cell.length_c   1.000
_cell.angle_alpha   90.00
_cell.angle_beta   90.00
_cell.angle_gamma   90.00
#
_symmetry.space_group_name_H-M   'P 1'
#
loop_
_entity.id
_entity.type
_entity.pdbx_description
1 polymer ?
#
loop_
_entity_poly.entity_id
_entity_poly.type
_entity_poly.pdbx_seq_one_letter_code
_entity_poly.pdbx_strand_id
1 'polypeptide(L)'
;MPREQLRYDRMVEAALRGVVRDALRQVTDRGLPGDHHFYLTFRTGYPGVDIPEYLSSQYPNEMTIVIQYQFYGLEALDDHFEVTLSFNNVHERLVIPYAAITTFADPSENFALQFQPVEPTESAEIATIPAREAPEKKAMDGVKPSITKLAKSDTTKSDTAKADAGKPDPDRSGEEPKRGEVVTLDAFRKK
;
A
#
# COMPACT_ATOMS: atom_id res chain seq x y z
N MET A 1 -40.27 0.38 -10.13
CA MET A 1 -39.03 -0.41 -10.20
C MET A 1 -37.86 0.54 -10.22
N PRO A 2 -37.07 0.68 -9.14
CA PRO A 2 -35.79 1.38 -9.22
C PRO A 2 -34.91 0.59 -10.20
N ARG A 3 -34.27 1.27 -11.15
CA ARG A 3 -33.37 0.63 -12.09
C ARG A 3 -32.10 0.26 -11.33
N GLU A 4 -31.79 -1.03 -11.21
CA GLU A 4 -30.47 -1.50 -10.77
C GLU A 4 -29.43 -1.00 -11.77
N GLN A 5 -28.85 0.16 -11.48
CA GLN A 5 -27.74 0.73 -12.23
C GLN A 5 -26.45 0.09 -11.72
N LEU A 6 -25.64 -0.42 -12.65
CA LEU A 6 -24.31 -0.91 -12.35
C LEU A 6 -23.50 0.21 -11.68
N ARG A 7 -23.04 -0.05 -10.44
CA ARG A 7 -22.29 0.90 -9.60
C ARG A 7 -20.82 0.94 -9.99
N TYR A 8 -20.56 1.34 -11.23
CA TYR A 8 -19.20 1.46 -11.77
C TYR A 8 -18.31 2.37 -10.91
N ASP A 9 -18.90 3.40 -10.31
CA ASP A 9 -18.29 4.28 -9.31
C ASP A 9 -17.60 3.47 -8.19
N ARG A 10 -18.35 2.54 -7.57
CA ARG A 10 -17.83 1.70 -6.49
C ARG A 10 -16.80 0.68 -6.98
N MET A 11 -16.99 0.14 -8.17
CA MET A 11 -16.06 -0.84 -8.75
C MET A 11 -14.71 -0.22 -9.07
N VAL A 12 -14.71 0.98 -9.67
CA VAL A 12 -13.48 1.73 -9.96
C VAL A 12 -12.80 2.12 -8.65
N GLU A 13 -13.55 2.60 -7.66
CA GLU A 13 -12.97 2.96 -6.36
C GLU A 13 -12.30 1.76 -5.69
N ALA A 14 -12.95 0.59 -5.65
CA ALA A 14 -12.38 -0.63 -5.10
C ALA A 14 -11.10 -1.07 -5.85
N ALA A 15 -11.08 -0.94 -7.19
CA ALA A 15 -9.89 -1.22 -7.99
C ALA A 15 -8.75 -0.25 -7.67
N LEU A 16 -9.03 1.04 -7.54
CA LEU A 16 -8.04 2.07 -7.18
C LEU A 16 -7.50 1.87 -5.76
N ARG A 17 -8.32 1.45 -4.79
CA ARG A 17 -7.84 1.06 -3.46
C ARG A 17 -6.89 -0.14 -3.54
N GLY A 18 -7.13 -1.05 -4.48
CA GLY A 18 -6.21 -2.15 -4.80
C GLY A 18 -4.83 -1.66 -5.22
N VAL A 19 -4.74 -0.58 -6.01
CA VAL A 19 -3.47 0.04 -6.41
C VAL A 19 -2.68 0.52 -5.19
N VAL A 20 -3.36 1.14 -4.22
CA VAL A 20 -2.71 1.60 -2.97
C VAL A 20 -2.14 0.43 -2.17
N ARG A 21 -2.91 -0.66 -2.03
CA ARG A 21 -2.44 -1.89 -1.38
C ARG A 21 -1.21 -2.46 -2.09
N ASP A 22 -1.26 -2.57 -3.41
CA ASP A 22 -0.14 -3.13 -4.18
C ASP A 22 1.10 -2.25 -4.11
N ALA A 23 0.94 -0.92 -4.07
CA ALA A 23 2.05 0.02 -3.85
C ALA A 23 2.69 -0.17 -2.47
N LEU A 24 1.89 -0.27 -1.40
CA LEU A 24 2.39 -0.49 -0.04
C LEU A 24 3.07 -1.86 0.11
N ARG A 25 2.57 -2.90 -0.57
CA ARG A 25 3.24 -4.23 -0.63
C ARG A 25 4.61 -4.15 -1.29
N GLN A 26 4.73 -3.43 -2.40
CA GLN A 26 6.03 -3.24 -3.04
C GLN A 26 7.02 -2.54 -2.13
N VAL A 27 6.57 -1.54 -1.36
CA VAL A 27 7.40 -0.85 -0.36
C VAL A 27 7.78 -1.77 0.79
N THR A 28 6.89 -2.65 1.23
CA THR A 28 7.18 -3.63 2.29
C THR A 28 8.29 -4.60 1.85
N ASP A 29 8.22 -5.10 0.61
CA ASP A 29 9.15 -6.11 0.09
C ASP A 29 10.51 -5.53 -0.32
N ARG A 30 10.53 -4.33 -0.90
CA ARG A 30 11.71 -3.75 -1.58
C ARG A 30 12.18 -2.43 -0.99
N GLY A 31 11.44 -1.85 -0.04
CA GLY A 31 11.60 -0.46 0.39
C GLY A 31 11.04 0.54 -0.62
N LEU A 32 11.09 1.83 -0.28
CA LEU A 32 10.78 2.90 -1.24
C LEU A 32 11.94 3.04 -2.24
N PRO A 33 11.70 2.85 -3.55
CA PRO A 33 12.72 3.14 -4.55
C PRO A 33 12.94 4.66 -4.66
N GLY A 34 14.17 5.08 -4.98
CA GLY A 34 14.49 6.47 -5.30
C GLY A 34 13.96 7.51 -4.30
N ASP A 35 13.26 8.51 -4.82
CA ASP A 35 12.67 9.62 -4.04
C ASP A 35 11.15 9.43 -3.81
N HIS A 36 10.62 8.23 -4.04
CA HIS A 36 9.20 7.96 -3.84
C HIS A 36 8.82 8.17 -2.37
N HIS A 37 7.68 8.82 -2.15
CA HIS A 37 7.13 9.00 -0.81
C HIS A 37 5.63 9.19 -0.90
N PHE A 38 4.92 8.62 0.07
CA PHE A 38 3.46 8.56 0.00
C PHE A 38 2.83 9.48 1.04
N TYR A 39 1.91 10.31 0.59
CA TYR A 39 0.96 11.03 1.43
C TYR A 39 -0.32 10.22 1.48
N LEU A 40 -0.67 9.71 2.67
CA LEU A 40 -1.91 8.99 2.89
C LEU A 40 -2.78 9.78 3.85
N THR A 41 -3.94 10.20 3.39
CA THR A 41 -5.01 10.76 4.23
C THR A 41 -6.06 9.70 4.49
N PHE A 42 -6.43 9.53 5.74
CA PHE A 42 -7.46 8.58 6.16
C PHE A 42 -8.37 9.17 7.23
N ARG A 43 -9.57 8.61 7.36
CA ARG A 43 -10.53 8.98 8.40
C ARG A 43 -10.17 8.31 9.71
N THR A 44 -9.85 9.09 10.74
CA THR A 44 -9.45 8.56 12.05
C THR A 44 -10.59 7.87 12.80
N GLY A 45 -11.83 8.29 12.56
CA GLY A 45 -13.04 7.67 13.12
C GLY A 45 -13.58 6.46 12.34
N TYR A 46 -12.87 5.95 11.33
CA TYR A 46 -13.34 4.81 10.55
C TYR A 46 -13.22 3.50 11.35
N PRO A 47 -14.20 2.57 11.29
CA PRO A 47 -14.11 1.30 12.00
C PRO A 47 -12.87 0.49 11.64
N GLY A 48 -12.11 0.06 12.65
CA GLY A 48 -10.87 -0.71 12.48
C GLY A 48 -9.61 0.14 12.34
N VAL A 49 -9.71 1.47 12.36
CA VAL A 49 -8.54 2.34 12.58
C VAL A 49 -8.13 2.26 14.04
N ASP A 50 -6.86 1.94 14.28
CA ASP A 50 -6.25 1.93 15.61
C ASP A 50 -5.07 2.90 15.61
N ILE A 51 -5.22 3.99 16.36
CA ILE A 51 -4.22 5.04 16.54
C ILE A 51 -4.25 5.51 17.99
N PRO A 52 -3.12 6.04 18.52
CA PRO A 52 -3.07 6.63 19.85
C PRO A 52 -4.18 7.66 20.12
N GLU A 53 -4.74 7.64 21.33
CA GLU A 53 -5.89 8.48 21.72
C GLU A 53 -5.63 9.97 21.51
N TYR A 54 -4.41 10.44 21.78
CA TYR A 54 -4.04 11.84 21.58
C TYR A 54 -4.04 12.24 20.09
N LEU A 55 -3.66 11.35 19.18
CA LEU A 55 -3.73 11.59 17.73
C LEU A 55 -5.18 11.61 17.26
N SER A 56 -6.01 10.67 17.72
CA SER A 56 -7.44 10.66 17.38
C SER A 56 -8.17 11.92 17.90
N SER A 57 -7.78 12.41 19.08
CA SER A 57 -8.36 13.62 19.68
C SER A 57 -7.91 14.89 18.98
N GLN A 58 -6.64 14.94 18.56
CA GLN A 58 -6.08 16.08 17.82
C GLN A 58 -6.60 16.15 16.38
N TYR A 59 -6.83 14.99 15.77
CA TYR A 59 -7.31 14.83 14.39
C TYR A 59 -8.61 14.02 14.36
N PRO A 60 -9.76 14.59 14.75
CA PRO A 60 -11.01 13.83 14.94
C PRO A 60 -11.71 13.41 13.63
N ASN A 61 -11.39 14.04 12.50
CA ASN A 61 -12.04 13.77 11.22
C ASN A 61 -11.13 12.96 10.29
N GLU A 62 -9.99 13.55 9.94
CA GLU A 62 -9.02 12.98 9.02
C GLU A 62 -7.61 13.31 9.49
N MET A 63 -6.69 12.42 9.17
CA MET A 63 -5.27 12.54 9.46
C MET A 63 -4.47 12.19 8.21
N THR A 64 -3.43 12.96 7.92
CA THR A 64 -2.48 12.67 6.84
C THR A 64 -1.16 12.21 7.43
N ILE A 65 -0.68 11.07 6.97
CA ILE A 65 0.64 10.53 7.29
C ILE A 65 1.52 10.52 6.06
N VAL A 66 2.84 10.58 6.28
CA VAL A 66 3.84 10.54 5.22
C VAL A 66 4.73 9.33 5.42
N ILE A 67 4.80 8.47 4.41
CA ILE A 67 5.70 7.31 4.38
C ILE A 67 6.87 7.66 3.46
N GLN A 68 8.03 7.92 4.07
CA GLN A 68 9.26 8.31 3.37
C GLN A 68 10.49 7.66 4.03
N TYR A 69 11.23 8.39 4.88
CA TYR A 69 12.51 7.93 5.42
C TYR A 69 12.42 7.26 6.78
N GLN A 70 11.46 7.68 7.62
CA GLN A 70 11.38 7.27 9.03
C GLN A 70 10.09 6.50 9.33
N PHE A 71 9.91 5.38 8.65
CA PHE A 71 8.86 4.42 8.97
C PHE A 71 9.47 3.07 9.32
N TYR A 72 8.80 2.32 10.18
CA TYR A 72 9.25 1.00 10.64
C TYR A 72 8.07 0.05 10.66
N GLY A 73 8.36 -1.26 10.53
CA GLY A 73 7.33 -2.30 10.62
C GLY A 73 6.14 -2.04 9.70
N LEU A 74 6.40 -1.60 8.47
CA LEU A 74 5.34 -1.49 7.47
C LEU A 74 4.91 -2.91 7.09
N GLU A 75 3.66 -3.24 7.36
CA GLU A 75 3.05 -4.51 6.96
C GLU A 75 1.78 -4.23 6.17
N ALA A 76 1.72 -4.70 4.93
CA ALA A 76 0.57 -4.52 4.05
C ALA A 76 -0.23 -5.82 3.94
N LEU A 77 -1.25 -5.97 4.79
CA LEU A 77 -2.15 -7.13 4.81
C LEU A 77 -3.20 -7.03 3.69
N ASP A 78 -4.24 -7.88 3.71
CA ASP A 78 -5.28 -7.87 2.67
C ASP A 78 -6.30 -6.73 2.89
N ASP A 79 -6.69 -6.47 4.13
CA ASP A 79 -7.75 -5.52 4.50
C ASP A 79 -7.23 -4.19 5.08
N HIS A 80 -6.07 -4.22 5.70
CA HIS A 80 -5.43 -3.08 6.36
C HIS A 80 -3.92 -3.10 6.18
N PHE A 81 -3.29 -1.97 6.48
CA PHE A 81 -1.84 -1.90 6.65
C PHE A 81 -1.50 -1.39 8.03
N GLU A 82 -0.29 -1.72 8.47
CA GLU A 82 0.25 -1.32 9.75
C GLU A 82 1.56 -0.59 9.50
N VAL A 83 1.81 0.48 10.24
CA VAL A 83 3.07 1.23 10.12
C VAL A 83 3.41 1.86 11.46
N THR A 84 4.69 1.88 11.79
CA THR A 84 5.20 2.60 12.94
C THR A 84 5.86 3.89 12.48
N LEU A 85 5.34 5.03 12.94
CA LEU A 85 5.83 6.37 12.62
C LEU A 85 6.23 7.11 13.89
N SER A 86 7.06 8.14 13.74
CA SER A 86 7.48 8.98 14.87
C SER A 86 6.59 10.22 14.97
N PHE A 87 5.90 10.36 16.11
CA PHE A 87 5.12 11.54 16.47
C PHE A 87 5.74 12.16 17.72
N ASN A 88 6.16 13.42 17.65
CA ASN A 88 6.80 14.12 18.78
C ASN A 88 7.95 13.32 19.43
N ASN A 89 8.80 12.69 18.63
CA ASN A 89 9.90 11.81 19.06
C ASN A 89 9.48 10.49 19.73
N VAL A 90 8.21 10.12 19.67
CA VAL A 90 7.69 8.82 20.14
C VAL A 90 7.29 7.97 18.94
N HIS A 91 7.74 6.72 18.90
CA HIS A 91 7.34 5.77 17.88
C HIS A 91 5.97 5.19 18.21
N GLU A 92 4.99 5.45 17.36
CA GLU A 92 3.62 4.96 17.51
C GLU A 92 3.28 4.04 16.34
N ARG A 93 2.64 2.93 16.67
CA ARG A 93 2.10 2.00 15.67
C ARG A 93 0.69 2.45 15.31
N LEU A 94 0.42 2.48 14.02
CA LEU A 94 -0.89 2.80 13.43
C LEU A 94 -1.38 1.59 12.66
N VAL A 95 -2.67 1.28 12.80
CA VAL A 95 -3.38 0.28 12.00
C VAL A 95 -4.45 1.01 11.20
N ILE A 96 -4.37 0.94 9.88
CA ILE A 96 -5.23 1.71 8.98
C ILE A 96 -5.84 0.78 7.92
N PRO A 97 -7.17 0.55 7.95
CA PRO A 97 -7.87 -0.17 6.89
C PRO A 97 -7.76 0.56 5.55
N TYR A 98 -7.64 -0.17 4.43
CA TYR A 98 -7.59 0.46 3.10
C TYR A 98 -8.88 1.21 2.77
N ALA A 99 -10.00 0.80 3.35
CA ALA A 99 -11.30 1.46 3.23
C ALA A 99 -11.36 2.83 3.96
N ALA A 100 -10.49 3.04 4.97
CA ALA A 100 -10.41 4.30 5.70
C ALA A 100 -9.68 5.41 4.91
N ILE A 101 -8.90 5.04 3.90
CA ILE A 101 -8.11 5.98 3.09
C ILE A 101 -9.06 6.85 2.25
N THR A 102 -8.84 8.17 2.30
CA THR A 102 -9.57 9.17 1.51
C THR A 102 -8.70 9.80 0.44
N THR A 103 -7.40 9.93 0.67
CA THR A 103 -6.45 10.43 -0.34
C THR A 103 -5.16 9.64 -0.31
N PHE A 104 -4.61 9.33 -1.48
CA PHE A 104 -3.28 8.78 -1.66
C PHE A 104 -2.54 9.64 -2.69
N ALA A 105 -1.32 10.09 -2.40
CA ALA A 105 -0.52 10.83 -3.36
C ALA A 105 0.96 10.46 -3.27
N ASP A 106 1.61 10.45 -4.43
CA ASP A 106 3.05 10.34 -4.62
C ASP A 106 3.54 11.52 -5.47
N PRO A 107 4.11 12.57 -4.84
CA PRO A 107 4.58 13.76 -5.54
C PRO A 107 5.71 13.49 -6.53
N SER A 108 6.50 12.45 -6.33
CA SER A 108 7.66 12.13 -7.18
C SER A 108 7.23 11.74 -8.60
N GLU A 109 6.06 11.13 -8.73
CA GLU A 109 5.43 10.77 -10.02
C GLU A 109 4.24 11.67 -10.38
N ASN A 110 3.97 12.74 -9.61
CA ASN A 110 2.75 13.56 -9.72
C ASN A 110 1.46 12.72 -9.73
N PHE A 111 1.44 11.65 -8.94
CA PHE A 111 0.32 10.72 -8.87
C PHE A 111 -0.55 11.02 -7.66
N ALA A 112 -1.87 11.09 -7.83
CA ALA A 112 -2.80 11.28 -6.73
C ALA A 112 -4.13 10.57 -7.02
N LEU A 113 -4.68 9.96 -5.97
CA LEU A 113 -5.97 9.31 -5.93
C LEU A 113 -6.79 9.93 -4.79
N GLN A 114 -8.05 10.23 -5.07
CA GLN A 114 -9.02 10.64 -4.07
C GLN A 114 -10.18 9.66 -4.10
N PHE A 115 -10.58 9.22 -2.92
CA PHE A 115 -11.64 8.25 -2.70
C PHE A 115 -12.83 8.94 -2.03
N GLN A 116 -14.04 8.53 -2.36
CA GLN A 116 -15.19 9.01 -1.62
C GLN A 116 -15.30 8.23 -0.31
N PRO A 117 -15.72 8.88 0.80
CA PRO A 117 -16.03 8.15 2.01
C PRO A 117 -17.20 7.21 1.70
N VAL A 118 -16.93 5.90 1.69
CA VAL A 118 -17.99 4.90 1.70
C VAL A 118 -18.55 4.93 3.12
N GLU A 119 -19.59 5.73 3.33
CA GLU A 119 -20.38 5.61 4.55
C GLU A 119 -20.82 4.14 4.63
N PRO A 120 -20.53 3.43 5.73
CA PRO A 120 -21.06 2.10 5.96
C PRO A 120 -22.56 2.26 6.18
N THR A 121 -23.28 2.45 5.08
CA THR A 121 -24.73 2.34 5.03
C THR A 121 -25.01 0.87 5.28
N GLU A 122 -25.54 0.58 6.46
CA GLU A 122 -26.15 -0.69 6.80
C GLU A 122 -27.06 -1.12 5.66
N SER A 123 -26.56 -2.02 4.82
CA SER A 123 -27.32 -2.79 3.84
C SER A 123 -26.58 -4.09 3.61
N ALA A 124 -26.23 -4.75 4.71
CA ALA A 124 -26.24 -6.20 4.76
C ALA A 124 -27.69 -6.65 5.03
N GLU A 125 -28.59 -6.40 4.08
CA GLU A 125 -29.76 -7.26 3.98
C GLU A 125 -29.24 -8.60 3.46
N ILE A 126 -28.95 -9.48 4.41
CA ILE A 126 -28.69 -10.89 4.18
C ILE A 126 -29.96 -11.42 3.52
N ALA A 127 -29.98 -11.46 2.19
CA ALA A 127 -30.95 -12.20 1.42
C ALA A 127 -30.80 -13.68 1.84
N THR A 128 -31.67 -14.10 2.74
CA THR A 128 -31.83 -15.49 3.16
C THR A 128 -32.29 -16.26 1.94
N ILE A 129 -31.33 -16.91 1.26
CA ILE A 129 -31.61 -17.84 0.17
C ILE A 129 -32.25 -19.08 0.80
N PRO A 130 -33.48 -19.49 0.44
CA PRO A 130 -34.04 -20.73 0.92
C PRO A 130 -33.25 -21.89 0.31
N ALA A 131 -32.78 -22.80 1.17
CA ALA A 131 -32.01 -23.98 0.82
C ALA A 131 -32.75 -24.82 -0.23
N ARG A 132 -32.15 -24.98 -1.41
CA ARG A 132 -32.59 -25.94 -2.43
C ARG A 132 -31.80 -27.23 -2.26
N GLU A 133 -32.51 -28.31 -2.02
CA GLU A 133 -31.99 -29.67 -1.82
C GLU A 133 -31.07 -30.13 -2.95
N ALA A 134 -29.99 -30.81 -2.56
CA ALA A 134 -29.01 -31.44 -3.42
C ALA A 134 -29.53 -32.77 -4.00
N PRO A 135 -29.04 -33.19 -5.18
CA PRO A 135 -28.89 -34.60 -5.49
C PRO A 135 -27.41 -35.00 -5.66
N GLU A 136 -27.11 -36.19 -5.15
CA GLU A 136 -25.79 -36.81 -5.06
C GLU A 136 -25.20 -37.32 -6.40
N LYS A 137 -23.88 -37.14 -6.51
CA LYS A 137 -22.80 -38.03 -6.98
C LYS A 137 -23.00 -38.92 -8.22
N LYS A 138 -22.07 -38.78 -9.18
CA LYS A 138 -21.31 -39.94 -9.71
C LYS A 138 -19.92 -39.53 -10.22
N ALA A 139 -18.94 -40.37 -9.89
CA ALA A 139 -17.52 -40.26 -10.19
C ALA A 139 -17.14 -41.05 -11.46
N MET A 140 -16.06 -40.62 -12.13
CA MET A 140 -14.93 -41.41 -12.69
C MET A 140 -14.11 -40.46 -13.59
N ASP A 141 -12.88 -40.07 -13.25
CA ASP A 141 -11.58 -40.79 -13.21
C ASP A 141 -10.77 -40.65 -14.52
N GLY A 142 -9.55 -40.12 -14.37
CA GLY A 142 -8.41 -40.39 -15.26
C GLY A 142 -8.17 -39.49 -16.48
N VAL A 143 -7.14 -38.62 -16.40
CA VAL A 143 -5.90 -38.65 -17.23
C VAL A 143 -5.14 -37.30 -17.09
N LYS A 144 -3.89 -37.36 -16.62
CA LYS A 144 -2.88 -36.27 -16.65
C LYS A 144 -1.93 -36.47 -17.86
N PRO A 145 -0.88 -35.64 -18.02
CA PRO A 145 -0.83 -34.32 -18.65
C PRO A 145 0.03 -34.36 -19.93
N SER A 146 0.13 -33.28 -20.70
CA SER A 146 1.18 -33.19 -21.74
C SER A 146 1.69 -31.76 -21.90
N ILE A 147 3.00 -31.61 -21.74
CA ILE A 147 3.81 -30.40 -21.90
C ILE A 147 4.86 -30.75 -22.97
N THR A 148 5.03 -29.95 -24.03
CA THR A 148 6.22 -29.86 -24.92
C THR A 148 6.03 -28.60 -25.78
N LYS A 149 6.74 -27.47 -25.61
CA LYS A 149 8.17 -27.11 -25.77
C LYS A 149 8.63 -26.91 -27.23
N LEU A 150 9.10 -25.69 -27.53
CA LEU A 150 10.16 -25.29 -28.48
C LEU A 150 10.64 -23.88 -27.96
N ALA A 151 11.84 -23.55 -27.46
CA ALA A 151 13.25 -23.75 -27.89
C ALA A 151 13.50 -23.20 -29.32
N LYS A 152 14.49 -22.35 -29.68
CA LYS A 152 15.78 -21.89 -29.11
C LYS A 152 16.38 -20.80 -30.03
N SER A 153 17.29 -19.96 -29.52
CA SER A 153 18.55 -19.50 -30.17
C SER A 153 19.36 -18.66 -29.15
N ASP A 154 20.42 -19.17 -28.50
CA ASP A 154 21.88 -19.16 -28.87
C ASP A 154 22.42 -17.79 -29.29
N THR A 155 23.64 -17.31 -29.00
CA THR A 155 24.75 -17.53 -28.03
C THR A 155 25.87 -16.64 -28.58
N THR A 156 26.59 -15.85 -27.77
CA THR A 156 28.06 -15.73 -27.91
C THR A 156 28.73 -15.08 -26.71
N LYS A 157 29.82 -15.73 -26.29
CA LYS A 157 30.81 -15.39 -25.26
C LYS A 157 31.87 -14.41 -25.79
N SER A 158 32.51 -13.69 -24.87
CA SER A 158 33.96 -13.43 -24.93
C SER A 158 34.55 -13.36 -23.51
N ASP A 159 35.50 -14.25 -23.24
CA ASP A 159 36.39 -14.31 -22.07
C ASP A 159 37.53 -13.27 -22.21
N THR A 160 38.07 -12.76 -21.09
CA THR A 160 39.46 -13.06 -20.61
C THR A 160 39.91 -12.22 -19.38
N ALA A 161 40.08 -12.93 -18.26
CA ALA A 161 41.18 -12.98 -17.26
C ALA A 161 42.10 -11.76 -16.94
N LYS A 162 42.28 -11.45 -15.62
CA LYS A 162 43.42 -11.89 -14.74
C LYS A 162 43.99 -10.81 -13.77
N ALA A 163 44.05 -11.17 -12.47
CA ALA A 163 44.97 -10.76 -11.36
C ALA A 163 45.09 -9.24 -11.00
N ASP A 164 45.49 -8.76 -9.81
CA ASP A 164 46.31 -9.26 -8.70
C ASP A 164 46.06 -8.42 -7.41
N ALA A 165 46.70 -8.81 -6.30
CA ALA A 165 46.55 -8.41 -4.89
C ALA A 165 46.82 -6.94 -4.50
N GLY A 166 46.29 -6.55 -3.32
CA GLY A 166 46.74 -5.37 -2.56
C GLY A 166 45.80 -4.96 -1.41
N LYS A 167 46.28 -5.01 -0.16
CA LYS A 167 45.64 -4.56 1.12
C LYS A 167 46.42 -3.31 1.62
N PRO A 168 46.02 -2.61 2.71
CA PRO A 168 44.91 -1.66 2.93
C PRO A 168 45.41 -0.25 3.41
N ASP A 169 44.50 0.54 4.02
CA ASP A 169 44.66 1.76 4.89
C ASP A 169 44.61 3.17 4.23
N PRO A 170 44.33 4.27 4.98
CA PRO A 170 43.06 4.64 5.66
C PRO A 170 42.66 6.13 5.42
N ASP A 171 41.60 6.58 6.13
CA ASP A 171 41.30 7.98 6.49
C ASP A 171 40.52 8.89 5.51
N ARG A 172 39.25 9.19 5.86
CA ARG A 172 38.72 10.58 6.00
C ARG A 172 37.25 10.60 6.47
N SER A 173 37.05 11.23 7.64
CA SER A 173 35.97 12.17 8.03
C SER A 173 34.80 12.33 7.02
N GLY A 174 33.52 12.22 7.37
CA GLY A 174 32.81 12.66 8.56
C GLY A 174 31.78 13.72 8.15
N GLU A 175 30.47 13.44 8.22
CA GLU A 175 29.39 14.42 8.45
C GLU A 175 28.02 13.72 8.54
N GLU A 176 27.33 13.91 9.67
CA GLU A 176 25.88 13.68 9.84
C GLU A 176 25.08 14.70 9.00
N PRO A 177 23.85 14.39 8.58
CA PRO A 177 22.82 15.41 8.47
C PRO A 177 21.80 15.29 9.60
N LYS A 178 21.70 16.38 10.38
CA LYS A 178 20.61 16.66 11.32
C LYS A 178 19.51 17.46 10.64
N ARG A 179 18.27 17.22 11.12
CA ARG A 179 17.03 18.04 11.03
C ARG A 179 16.35 18.02 9.66
N GLY A 180 15.05 17.73 9.53
CA GLY A 180 13.94 17.99 10.46
C GLY A 180 13.35 19.35 10.17
N GLU A 181 12.66 19.50 9.03
CA GLU A 181 11.98 20.72 8.64
C GLU A 181 10.48 20.43 8.47
N VAL A 182 9.67 21.01 9.35
CA VAL A 182 8.21 21.04 9.26
C VAL A 182 7.87 22.28 8.44
N VAL A 183 7.48 22.09 7.18
CA VAL A 183 6.99 23.20 6.35
C VAL A 183 5.49 23.34 6.58
N THR A 184 5.07 24.44 7.21
CA THR A 184 3.67 24.83 7.32
C THR A 184 3.16 25.35 5.98
N LEU A 185 2.03 24.81 5.54
CA LEU A 185 1.44 25.00 4.22
C LEU A 185 0.68 26.33 4.10
N ASP A 186 1.35 27.48 4.26
CA ASP A 186 0.76 28.82 4.01
C ASP A 186 1.33 29.50 2.75
N ALA A 187 2.21 28.82 2.00
CA ALA A 187 2.87 29.41 0.83
C ALA A 187 2.12 29.23 -0.51
N PHE A 188 0.97 28.56 -0.55
CA PHE A 188 0.34 28.14 -1.81
C PHE A 188 -0.81 29.03 -2.32
N ARG A 189 -1.02 30.23 -1.75
CA ARG A 189 -2.10 31.13 -2.18
C ARG A 189 -1.59 32.41 -2.85
N LYS A 190 -0.83 32.27 -3.94
CA LYS A 190 -0.73 33.30 -5.00
C LYS A 190 0.03 32.81 -6.22
N LYS A 191 -0.69 32.50 -7.29
CA LYS A 191 -0.46 33.15 -8.58
C LYS A 191 -1.68 33.00 -9.48
#